data_AF-A0A7S0U9B8-F1
#
_entry.id   AF-A0A7S0U9B8-F1
#
_cell.length_a   1.000
_cell.length_b   1.000
_cell.length_c   1.000
_cell.angle_alpha   90.00
_cell.angle_beta   90.00
_cell.angle_gamma   90.00
#
_symmetry.space_group_name_H-M   'P 1'
#
loop_
_entity.id
_entity.type
_entity.pdbx_description
1 polymer ?
#
loop_
_entity_poly.entity_id
_entity_poly.type
_entity_poly.pdbx_seq_one_letter_code
_entity_poly.pdbx_strand_id
1 'polypeptide(L)'
;FFFLMRWENIFGFLGLLTGLNQHKICQNCLFFVGSMPKNFSRSKFTHFKFKDYFILEKSDGVRYLILIGRKKSFFLDRNLCLHKIPEINFQKKVHNCGTILDGEMSFNLVKQEYEYLIYDIICFEGDWRVSTWDLNARINLIDRIKKKSSFLGNWPR
;
A
#
# COMPACT_ATOMS: atom_id res chain seq x y z
N PHE A 1 21.63 6.29 -5.77
CA PHE A 1 21.95 6.26 -4.33
C PHE A 1 20.77 5.67 -3.56
N PHE A 2 20.71 4.34 -3.43
CA PHE A 2 19.69 3.67 -2.61
C PHE A 2 20.11 3.78 -1.14
N PHE A 3 19.44 4.65 -0.39
CA PHE A 3 19.62 4.72 1.06
C PHE A 3 18.79 3.61 1.70
N LEU A 4 19.41 2.45 1.96
CA LEU A 4 18.81 1.36 2.73
C LEU A 4 18.66 1.84 4.18
N MET A 5 17.44 2.06 4.63
CA MET A 5 17.16 2.42 6.02
C MET A 5 17.26 1.15 6.88
N ARG A 6 18.09 1.17 7.93
CA ARG A 6 18.25 0.06 8.89
C ARG A 6 16.91 -0.35 9.51
N TRP A 7 16.75 -1.66 9.72
CA TRP A 7 15.57 -2.38 10.23
C TRP A 7 14.92 -1.76 11.48
N GLU A 8 15.71 -1.14 12.36
CA GLU A 8 15.24 -0.43 13.56
C GLU A 8 14.27 0.73 13.26
N ASN A 9 14.39 1.38 12.10
CA ASN A 9 13.54 2.49 11.71
C ASN A 9 12.16 2.06 11.17
N ILE A 10 12.04 0.81 10.71
CA ILE A 10 10.79 0.27 10.14
C ILE A 10 9.75 0.14 11.25
N PHE A 11 10.13 -0.34 12.44
CA PHE A 11 9.23 -0.50 13.59
C PHE A 11 8.77 0.83 14.15
N GLY A 12 9.66 1.82 14.24
CA GLY A 12 9.29 3.16 14.68
C GLY A 12 8.34 3.84 13.70
N PHE A 13 8.55 3.64 12.40
CA PHE A 13 7.69 4.18 11.37
C PHE A 13 6.35 3.44 11.28
N LEU A 14 6.33 2.10 11.28
CA LEU A 14 5.08 1.33 11.34
C LEU A 14 4.30 1.61 12.62
N GLY A 15 4.94 1.72 13.77
CA GLY A 15 4.30 2.11 15.02
C GLY A 15 3.70 3.52 14.96
N LEU A 16 4.39 4.47 14.30
CA LEU A 16 3.86 5.81 14.03
C LEU A 16 2.66 5.79 13.05
N LEU A 17 2.70 4.94 12.02
CA LEU A 17 1.64 4.86 11.00
C LEU A 17 0.41 4.06 11.49
N THR A 18 0.59 3.09 12.37
CA THR A 18 -0.48 2.21 12.86
C THR A 18 -0.99 2.57 14.25
N GLY A 19 -0.29 3.46 14.96
CA GLY A 19 -0.55 3.78 16.37
C GLY A 19 -0.18 2.65 17.34
N LEU A 20 0.43 1.56 16.85
CA LEU A 20 0.83 0.43 17.67
C LEU A 20 2.17 0.72 18.38
N ASN A 21 2.21 0.42 19.68
CA ASN A 21 3.40 0.66 20.49
C ASN A 21 4.55 -0.25 20.02
N GLN A 22 5.75 0.30 19.79
CA GLN A 22 6.88 -0.38 19.16
C GLN A 22 7.25 -1.71 19.86
N HIS A 23 7.09 -1.76 21.18
CA HIS A 23 7.36 -2.94 22.01
C HIS A 23 6.40 -4.12 21.82
N LYS A 24 5.28 -3.94 21.10
CA LYS A 24 4.31 -5.02 20.81
C LYS A 24 4.52 -5.67 19.45
N ILE A 25 5.46 -5.17 18.64
CA ILE A 25 5.68 -5.65 17.28
C ILE A 25 6.85 -6.65 17.32
N CYS A 26 6.53 -7.95 17.30
CA CYS A 26 7.52 -9.02 17.29
C CYS A 26 8.39 -8.96 16.02
N GLN A 27 9.72 -8.88 16.20
CA GLN A 27 10.68 -8.74 15.09
C GLN A 27 10.68 -9.95 14.14
N ASN A 28 10.49 -11.16 14.68
CA ASN A 28 10.42 -12.40 13.90
C ASN A 28 9.02 -12.70 13.33
N CYS A 29 8.02 -11.91 13.72
CA CYS A 29 6.63 -12.09 13.32
C CYS A 29 6.17 -10.98 12.37
N LEU A 30 7.07 -10.09 11.95
CA LEU A 30 6.76 -9.04 10.99
C LEU A 30 6.70 -9.67 9.60
N PHE A 31 5.50 -10.08 9.21
CA PHE A 31 5.21 -10.52 7.85
C PHE A 31 4.77 -9.33 7.03
N PHE A 32 4.95 -9.41 5.71
CA PHE A 32 4.40 -8.44 4.79
C PHE A 32 2.88 -8.30 5.03
N VAL A 33 2.45 -7.11 5.43
CA VAL A 33 1.08 -6.85 5.91
C VAL A 33 0.04 -6.96 4.79
N GLY A 34 0.48 -6.87 3.53
CA GLY A 34 -0.39 -7.04 2.37
C GLY A 34 -0.85 -8.49 2.17
N SER A 35 -2.08 -8.66 1.69
CA SER A 35 -2.67 -9.98 1.48
C SER A 35 -1.92 -10.81 0.42
N MET A 36 -1.46 -12.02 0.74
CA MET A 36 -0.85 -12.90 -0.27
C MET A 36 -1.93 -13.62 -1.09
N PRO A 37 -1.92 -13.50 -2.44
CA PRO A 37 -2.88 -14.21 -3.28
C PRO A 37 -2.66 -15.73 -3.18
N LYS A 38 -3.75 -16.50 -3.25
CA LYS A 38 -3.71 -17.96 -3.31
C LYS A 38 -4.04 -18.44 -4.70
N ASN A 39 -3.36 -19.50 -5.16
CA ASN A 39 -3.64 -20.11 -6.46
C ASN A 39 -5.10 -20.55 -6.57
N PHE A 40 -5.70 -20.28 -7.71
CA PHE A 40 -7.06 -20.70 -8.01
C PHE A 40 -7.10 -22.19 -8.36
N SER A 41 -8.03 -22.95 -7.76
CA SER A 41 -8.19 -24.39 -7.98
C SER A 41 -9.66 -24.77 -8.09
N ARG A 42 -9.97 -25.85 -8.80
CA ARG A 42 -11.35 -26.33 -9.00
C ARG A 42 -12.10 -26.57 -7.68
N SER A 43 -11.39 -27.01 -6.63
CA SER A 43 -11.95 -27.20 -5.29
C SER A 43 -12.47 -25.92 -4.63
N LYS A 44 -11.95 -24.74 -5.02
CA LYS A 44 -12.39 -23.45 -4.47
C LYS A 44 -13.63 -22.90 -5.19
N PHE A 45 -13.97 -23.43 -6.36
CA PHE A 45 -15.06 -22.94 -7.21
C PHE A 45 -16.42 -22.95 -6.49
N THR A 46 -16.65 -23.95 -5.63
CA THR A 46 -17.87 -24.05 -4.81
C THR A 46 -17.99 -22.91 -3.81
N HIS A 47 -16.87 -22.37 -3.31
CA HIS A 47 -16.86 -21.24 -2.37
C HIS A 47 -17.15 -19.89 -3.04
N PHE A 48 -16.77 -19.75 -4.32
CA PHE A 48 -17.00 -18.52 -5.09
C PHE A 48 -18.47 -18.29 -5.44
N LYS A 49 -19.29 -19.35 -5.49
CA LYS A 49 -20.71 -19.25 -5.86
C LYS A 49 -21.56 -18.48 -4.83
N PHE A 50 -21.08 -18.33 -3.60
CA PHE A 50 -21.88 -17.83 -2.47
C PHE A 50 -21.40 -16.48 -1.91
N LYS A 51 -20.41 -15.83 -2.53
CA LYS A 51 -19.89 -14.53 -2.07
C LYS A 51 -19.64 -13.62 -3.27
N ASP A 52 -19.67 -12.31 -3.03
CA ASP A 52 -19.33 -11.31 -4.04
C ASP A 52 -17.81 -11.20 -4.19
N TYR A 53 -17.34 -11.09 -5.43
CA TYR A 53 -15.92 -10.97 -5.76
C TYR A 53 -15.69 -9.88 -6.79
N PHE A 54 -14.58 -9.18 -6.63
CA PHE A 54 -14.02 -8.32 -7.66
C PHE A 54 -12.99 -9.10 -8.47
N ILE A 55 -13.05 -8.93 -9.79
CA ILE A 55 -12.09 -9.52 -10.73
C ILE A 55 -11.36 -8.37 -11.39
N LEU A 56 -10.04 -8.40 -11.32
CA LEU A 56 -9.15 -7.42 -11.92
C LEU A 56 -8.12 -8.18 -12.75
N GLU A 57 -7.57 -7.49 -13.75
CA GLU A 57 -6.38 -7.96 -14.44
C GLU A 57 -5.24 -8.10 -13.42
N LYS A 58 -4.49 -9.20 -13.53
CA LYS A 58 -3.22 -9.31 -12.83
C LYS A 58 -2.14 -8.66 -13.70
N SER A 59 -1.72 -7.46 -13.32
CA SER A 59 -0.59 -6.79 -13.97
C SER A 59 0.71 -7.58 -13.78
N ASP A 60 1.67 -7.32 -14.67
CA ASP A 60 3.03 -7.86 -14.58
C ASP A 60 3.96 -6.76 -14.06
N GLY A 61 3.95 -6.58 -12.75
CA GLY A 61 4.73 -5.56 -12.06
C GLY A 61 5.29 -6.04 -10.72
N VAL A 62 5.91 -5.10 -10.01
CA VAL A 62 6.49 -5.36 -8.70
C VAL A 62 5.57 -4.83 -7.61
N ARG A 63 5.14 -5.74 -6.73
CA ARG A 63 4.26 -5.38 -5.62
C ARG A 63 5.03 -4.59 -4.56
N TYR A 64 4.51 -3.42 -4.22
CA TYR A 64 5.02 -2.58 -3.15
C TYR A 64 3.85 -2.07 -2.29
N LEU A 65 4.06 -1.95 -0.98
CA LEU A 65 3.23 -1.06 -0.17
C LEU A 65 3.80 0.35 -0.25
N ILE A 66 2.95 1.36 -0.44
CA ILE A 66 3.34 2.76 -0.26
C ILE A 66 3.02 3.16 1.17
N LEU A 67 4.05 3.60 1.87
CA LEU A 67 3.93 4.20 3.20
C LEU A 67 4.09 5.71 3.08
N ILE A 68 3.01 6.45 3.29
CA ILE A 68 2.95 7.91 3.20
C ILE A 68 2.93 8.47 4.61
N GLY A 69 4.02 9.10 5.02
CA GLY A 69 4.10 9.89 6.24
C GLY A 69 4.07 11.40 5.94
N ARG A 70 4.10 12.21 7.00
CA ARG A 70 3.94 13.67 6.93
C ARG A 70 4.97 14.43 6.06
N LYS A 71 6.19 13.91 5.94
CA LYS A 71 7.31 14.52 5.18
C LYS A 71 8.17 13.50 4.42
N LYS A 72 7.79 12.22 4.50
CA LYS A 72 8.60 11.10 3.99
C LYS A 72 7.64 10.05 3.46
N SER A 73 7.92 9.58 2.26
CA SER A 73 7.21 8.49 1.62
C SER A 73 8.19 7.36 1.32
N PHE A 74 7.73 6.12 1.41
CA PHE A 74 8.54 4.94 1.16
C PHE A 74 7.76 3.88 0.38
N PHE A 75 8.45 3.14 -0.48
CA PHE A 75 8.02 1.82 -0.92
C PHE A 75 8.54 0.77 0.06
N LEU A 76 7.69 -0.22 0.38
CA LEU A 76 8.05 -1.42 1.11
C LEU A 76 7.82 -2.63 0.20
N ASP A 77 8.87 -3.39 -0.09
CA ASP A 77 8.77 -4.61 -0.90
C ASP A 77 8.35 -5.84 -0.08
N ARG A 78 8.23 -6.99 -0.75
CA ARG A 78 7.88 -8.27 -0.09
C ARG A 78 8.97 -8.79 0.85
N ASN A 79 10.22 -8.35 0.65
CA ASN A 79 11.36 -8.70 1.48
C ASN A 79 11.52 -7.72 2.66
N LEU A 80 10.55 -6.82 2.85
CA LEU A 80 10.54 -5.77 3.88
C LEU A 80 11.66 -4.74 3.72
N CYS A 81 12.21 -4.60 2.51
CA CYS A 81 13.13 -3.54 2.16
C CYS A 81 12.37 -2.23 1.95
N LEU A 82 12.79 -1.19 2.67
CA LEU A 82 12.28 0.16 2.48
C LEU A 82 13.10 0.92 1.44
N HIS A 83 12.43 1.46 0.45
CA HIS A 83 12.99 2.36 -0.55
C HIS A 83 12.37 3.73 -0.39
N LYS A 84 13.18 4.72 -0.04
CA LYS A 84 12.71 6.11 0.06
C LYS A 84 12.32 6.61 -1.32
N ILE A 85 11.15 7.23 -1.41
CA ILE A 85 10.65 7.84 -2.65
C ILE A 85 10.48 9.36 -2.51
N PRO A 86 10.38 10.10 -3.63
CA PRO A 86 9.99 11.49 -3.60
C PRO A 86 8.72 11.70 -2.78
N GLU A 87 8.61 12.88 -2.16
CA GLU A 87 7.45 13.20 -1.34
C GLU A 87 6.18 13.22 -2.20
N ILE A 88 5.28 12.28 -1.93
CA ILE A 88 3.98 12.24 -2.57
C ILE A 88 3.11 13.27 -1.86
N ASN A 89 2.97 14.45 -2.47
CA ASN A 89 2.14 15.53 -1.95
C ASN A 89 0.65 15.21 -2.14
N PHE A 90 0.06 14.49 -1.19
CA PHE A 90 -1.37 14.63 -0.94
C PHE A 90 -1.60 16.03 -0.37
N GLN A 91 -2.60 16.77 -0.86
CA GLN A 91 -2.82 18.17 -0.50
C GLN A 91 -2.64 18.40 1.02
N LYS A 92 -1.81 19.41 1.36
CA LYS A 92 -1.19 19.73 2.67
C LYS A 92 -2.08 19.70 3.92
N LYS A 93 -3.40 19.56 3.80
CA LYS A 93 -4.36 19.62 4.92
C LYS A 93 -4.85 18.26 5.42
N VAL A 94 -4.58 17.17 4.70
CA VAL A 94 -5.31 15.91 4.92
C VAL A 94 -4.50 14.86 5.70
N HIS A 95 -3.17 14.86 5.68
CA HIS A 95 -2.38 13.76 6.29
C HIS A 95 -1.35 14.23 7.33
N ASN A 96 -1.83 14.54 8.54
CA ASN A 96 -0.93 14.63 9.70
C ASN A 96 -0.52 13.24 10.22
N CYS A 97 -1.27 12.20 9.83
CA CYS A 97 -1.14 10.83 10.29
C CYS A 97 -0.96 9.89 9.08
N GLY A 98 -0.31 8.74 9.31
CA GLY A 98 0.19 7.83 8.28
C GLY A 98 -0.85 7.22 7.34
N THR A 99 -0.51 7.04 6.06
CA THR A 99 -1.34 6.27 5.10
C THR A 99 -0.55 5.11 4.52
N ILE A 100 -1.19 3.95 4.36
CA ILE A 100 -0.60 2.73 3.80
C ILE A 100 -1.49 2.24 2.66
N LEU A 101 -0.93 2.20 1.45
CA LEU A 101 -1.58 1.70 0.25
C LEU A 101 -0.92 0.39 -0.19
N ASP A 102 -1.71 -0.55 -0.70
CA ASP A 102 -1.26 -1.80 -1.31
C ASP A 102 -1.56 -1.79 -2.81
N GLY A 103 -0.60 -2.28 -3.58
CA GLY A 103 -0.62 -2.09 -5.02
C GLY A 103 0.64 -2.58 -5.70
N GLU A 104 0.72 -2.30 -6.99
CA GLU A 104 1.75 -2.81 -7.87
C GLU A 104 2.32 -1.70 -8.74
N MET A 105 3.66 -1.64 -8.79
CA MET A 105 4.37 -0.79 -9.73
C MET A 105 4.50 -1.54 -11.05
N SER A 106 3.89 -1.03 -12.11
CA SER A 106 3.95 -1.61 -13.45
C SER A 106 4.39 -0.57 -14.47
N PHE A 107 4.98 -1.02 -15.57
CA PHE A 107 5.40 -0.13 -16.66
C PHE A 107 4.29 -0.02 -17.70
N ASN A 108 3.76 1.18 -17.88
CA ASN A 108 2.73 1.44 -18.89
C ASN A 108 3.39 1.60 -20.26
N LEU A 109 3.20 0.61 -21.14
CA LEU A 109 3.78 0.59 -22.49
C LEU A 109 3.27 1.72 -23.40
N VAL A 110 2.05 2.21 -23.18
CA VAL A 110 1.46 3.28 -24.00
C VAL A 110 2.05 4.63 -23.61
N LYS A 111 2.16 4.88 -22.30
CA LYS A 111 2.71 6.14 -21.76
C LYS A 111 4.23 6.16 -21.66
N GLN A 112 4.86 4.99 -21.75
CA GLN A 112 6.30 4.79 -21.52
C GLN A 112 6.75 5.28 -20.13
N GLU A 113 5.92 5.06 -19.12
CA GLU A 113 6.14 5.52 -17.74
C GLU A 113 5.75 4.46 -16.72
N TYR A 114 6.38 4.49 -15.54
CA TYR A 114 5.99 3.66 -14.41
C TYR A 114 4.72 4.21 -13.74
N GLU A 115 3.73 3.35 -13.55
CA GLU A 115 2.48 3.65 -12.87
C GLU A 115 2.31 2.74 -11.65
N TYR A 116 1.86 3.34 -10.55
CA TYR A 116 1.51 2.59 -9.36
C TYR A 116 0.00 2.31 -9.34
N LEU A 117 -0.35 1.04 -9.51
CA LEU A 117 -1.71 0.52 -9.51
C LEU A 117 -2.13 0.21 -8.07
N ILE A 118 -2.97 1.07 -7.50
CA ILE A 118 -3.49 0.89 -6.14
C ILE A 118 -4.63 -0.13 -6.17
N TYR A 119 -4.48 -1.22 -5.42
CA TYR A 119 -5.50 -2.26 -5.27
C TYR A 119 -6.27 -2.14 -3.95
N ASP A 120 -5.60 -1.74 -2.87
CA ASP A 120 -6.21 -1.68 -1.54
C ASP A 120 -5.60 -0.60 -0.65
N ILE A 121 -6.28 -0.28 0.45
CA ILE A 121 -5.84 0.66 1.48
C ILE A 121 -5.91 -0.02 2.85
N ILE A 122 -4.76 -0.05 3.53
CA ILE A 122 -4.61 -0.75 4.82
C ILE A 122 -4.82 0.23 5.98
N CYS A 123 -4.28 1.44 5.85
CA CYS A 123 -4.37 2.48 6.86
C CYS A 123 -4.57 3.82 6.16
N PHE A 124 -5.45 4.65 6.70
CA PHE A 124 -5.69 5.99 6.20
C PHE A 124 -5.64 6.97 7.37
N GLU A 125 -4.78 7.99 7.27
CA GLU A 125 -4.62 9.00 8.32
C GLU A 125 -4.40 8.42 9.74
N GLY A 126 -3.63 7.34 9.85
CA GLY A 126 -3.33 6.66 11.10
C GLY A 126 -4.43 5.72 11.60
N ASP A 127 -5.57 5.66 10.91
CA ASP A 127 -6.65 4.75 11.24
C ASP A 127 -6.48 3.39 10.53
N TRP A 128 -5.96 2.41 11.26
CA TRP A 128 -5.82 1.03 10.80
C TRP A 128 -7.16 0.30 10.66
N ARG A 129 -8.24 0.79 11.28
CA ARG A 129 -9.57 0.14 11.23
C ARG A 129 -10.16 0.18 9.82
N VAL A 130 -9.64 1.01 8.92
CA VAL A 130 -9.99 0.99 7.50
C VAL A 130 -9.77 -0.41 6.90
N SER A 131 -8.75 -1.15 7.35
CA SER A 131 -8.51 -2.54 6.91
C SER A 131 -9.66 -3.51 7.22
N THR A 132 -10.52 -3.20 8.20
CA THR A 132 -11.66 -4.05 8.57
C THR A 132 -12.93 -3.72 7.78
N TRP A 133 -12.94 -2.63 7.02
CA TRP A 133 -14.07 -2.25 6.16
C TRP A 133 -14.20 -3.20 4.98
N ASP A 134 -15.39 -3.26 4.39
CA ASP A 134 -15.61 -3.98 3.14
C ASP A 134 -14.79 -3.36 1.99
N LEU A 135 -14.45 -4.18 1.01
CA LEU A 135 -13.60 -3.76 -0.11
C LEU A 135 -14.22 -2.59 -0.90
N ASN A 136 -15.55 -2.53 -1.01
CA ASN A 136 -16.25 -1.43 -1.70
C ASN A 136 -16.05 -0.10 -0.98
N ALA A 137 -16.19 -0.07 0.34
CA ALA A 137 -15.92 1.12 1.14
C ALA A 137 -14.46 1.58 1.00
N ARG A 138 -13.51 0.64 0.95
CA ARG A 138 -12.08 0.93 0.76
C ARG A 138 -11.77 1.48 -0.64
N ILE A 139 -12.34 0.90 -1.69
CA ILE A 139 -12.21 1.41 -3.07
C ILE A 139 -12.81 2.82 -3.18
N ASN A 140 -14.00 3.04 -2.62
CA ASN A 140 -14.62 4.36 -2.59
C ASN A 140 -13.75 5.41 -1.88
N LEU A 141 -13.06 5.01 -0.80
CA LEU A 141 -12.09 5.86 -0.12
C LEU A 141 -10.89 6.17 -1.02
N ILE A 142 -10.32 5.17 -1.69
CA ILE A 142 -9.22 5.35 -2.65
C ILE A 142 -9.63 6.34 -3.76
N ASP A 143 -10.83 6.24 -4.31
CA ASP A 143 -11.30 7.16 -5.35
C ASP A 143 -11.46 8.60 -4.84
N ARG A 144 -11.95 8.77 -3.61
CA ARG A 144 -12.01 10.10 -2.97
C ARG A 144 -10.62 10.69 -2.75
N ILE A 145 -9.66 9.85 -2.37
CA ILE A 145 -8.26 10.24 -2.21
C ILE A 145 -7.70 10.66 -3.56
N LYS A 146 -7.82 9.82 -4.60
CA LYS A 146 -7.35 10.09 -5.97
C LYS A 146 -7.92 11.38 -6.57
N LYS A 147 -9.18 11.71 -6.28
CA LYS A 147 -9.79 12.99 -6.74
C LYS A 147 -9.19 14.20 -6.03
N LYS A 148 -8.74 14.05 -4.79
CA LYS A 148 -8.14 15.12 -3.97
C LYS A 148 -6.63 15.25 -4.17
N SER A 149 -5.95 14.16 -4.52
CA SER A 149 -4.54 14.17 -4.86
C SER A 149 -4.34 14.34 -6.36
N SER A 150 -3.52 15.32 -6.76
CA SER A 150 -2.94 15.36 -8.09
C SER A 150 -1.90 14.22 -8.20
N PHE A 151 -2.37 12.96 -8.27
CA PHE A 151 -1.54 11.75 -8.19
C PHE A 151 -0.87 11.38 -9.52
N LEU A 152 -0.79 12.32 -10.47
CA LEU A 152 -0.14 12.10 -11.76
C LEU A 152 0.85 13.22 -12.01
N GLY A 153 2.02 13.09 -11.40
CA GLY A 153 3.18 13.94 -11.67
C GLY A 153 4.41 13.05 -11.76
N ASN A 154 4.77 12.71 -13.01
CA ASN A 154 6.02 12.14 -13.49
C ASN A 154 6.95 11.56 -12.42
N TRP A 155 6.92 10.24 -12.27
CA TRP A 155 7.94 9.53 -11.51
C TRP A 155 9.30 9.77 -12.16
N PRO A 156 10.37 10.02 -11.38
CA PRO A 156 11.71 10.20 -11.95
C PRO A 156 12.10 8.96 -12.76
N ARG A 157 12.55 9.20 -14.00
CA ARG A 157 13.11 8.17 -14.90
C ARG A 157 14.41 7.62 -14.35
#